data_AF-A0A0K8U3E7-F1
#
_entry.id   AF-A0A0K8U3E7-F1
#
_cell.length_a   1.000
_cell.length_b   1.000
_cell.length_c   1.000
_cell.angle_alpha   90.00
_cell.angle_beta   90.00
_cell.angle_gamma   90.00
#
_symmetry.space_group_name_H-M   'P 1'
#
loop_
_entity.id
_entity.type
_entity.pdbx_description
1 polymer ?
#
loop_
_entity_poly.entity_id
_entity_poly.type
_entity_poly.pdbx_seq_one_letter_code
_entity_poly.pdbx_strand_id
1 'polypeptide(L)'
;MADSTIITTENHVESSDSNGETHSGSITSVSNTSAVMIASLKAPEILEEYGPNLKLLDCNSQVAELLTIIRDKNTTRSDFKFYADRLIRLVIEESLNQLPYSDCRVETPTGANYDGLKYQAGNCGVSIIRSGEAMEQGLRDCCRSIRIGKILVESDADTHEARVVYARFPDDIASRQVLLMYPIMSTGNTVLQVSKGNNI
;
A
#
# COMPACT_ATOMS: atom_id res chain seq x y z
N MET A 1 9.79 -13.67 11.49
CA MET A 1 8.85 -12.95 12.36
C MET A 1 8.64 -11.60 11.70
N ALA A 2 7.64 -11.50 10.84
CA ALA A 2 7.37 -10.30 10.04
C ALA A 2 5.85 -10.10 10.07
N ASP A 3 5.44 -9.22 10.98
CA ASP A 3 4.07 -8.80 11.19
C ASP A 3 3.61 -7.81 10.12
N SER A 4 2.29 -7.76 10.01
CA SER A 4 1.39 -7.16 9.03
C SER A 4 1.74 -5.74 8.59
N THR A 5 1.76 -5.52 7.27
CA THR A 5 1.79 -4.19 6.66
C THR A 5 0.35 -3.68 6.55
N ILE A 6 0.02 -2.62 7.29
CA ILE A 6 -1.31 -1.97 7.39
C ILE A 6 -1.18 -0.58 6.75
N ILE A 7 -2.01 -0.26 5.75
CA ILE A 7 -2.03 1.04 5.05
C ILE A 7 -3.40 1.69 5.31
N THR A 8 -3.41 2.97 5.68
CA THR A 8 -4.58 3.70 6.16
C THR A 8 -5.06 4.82 5.23
N THR A 9 -6.36 4.93 4.91
CA THR A 9 -7.11 6.14 4.50
C THR A 9 -8.66 6.00 4.63
N GLU A 10 -9.33 7.12 4.96
CA GLU A 10 -10.68 7.28 5.55
C GLU A 10 -11.83 7.51 4.55
N ASN A 11 -13.06 7.13 4.96
CA ASN A 11 -14.41 7.63 4.56
C ASN A 11 -14.91 7.41 3.11
N HIS A 12 -16.20 7.24 2.77
CA HIS A 12 -17.50 7.03 3.44
C HIS A 12 -18.53 6.71 2.29
N VAL A 13 -19.73 6.24 2.64
CA VAL A 13 -21.01 6.26 1.86
C VAL A 13 -21.63 4.89 1.45
N GLU A 14 -22.74 4.63 2.14
CA GLU A 14 -24.08 4.14 1.77
C GLU A 14 -24.33 2.90 0.87
N SER A 15 -25.27 2.12 1.40
CA SER A 15 -25.87 0.87 0.94
C SER A 15 -27.06 1.06 -0.01
N SER A 16 -27.24 0.12 -0.95
CA SER A 16 -28.57 -0.29 -1.42
C SER A 16 -28.55 -1.66 -2.15
N ASP A 17 -29.08 -2.66 -1.46
CA ASP A 17 -30.03 -3.72 -1.84
C ASP A 17 -30.06 -4.42 -3.22
N SER A 18 -30.03 -5.77 -3.09
CA SER A 18 -31.04 -6.76 -3.55
C SER A 18 -30.75 -7.71 -4.74
N ASN A 19 -30.58 -8.98 -4.36
CA ASN A 19 -31.23 -10.24 -4.80
C ASN A 19 -31.31 -10.67 -6.29
N GLY A 20 -30.97 -11.96 -6.53
CA GLY A 20 -31.66 -12.78 -7.56
C GLY A 20 -30.90 -13.94 -8.23
N GLU A 21 -30.74 -15.07 -7.52
CA GLU A 21 -30.85 -16.50 -7.94
C GLU A 21 -30.29 -17.12 -9.25
N THR A 22 -29.34 -18.05 -9.04
CA THR A 22 -29.13 -19.45 -9.54
C THR A 22 -29.27 -19.88 -11.02
N HIS A 23 -28.22 -20.55 -11.55
CA HIS A 23 -28.30 -21.93 -12.09
C HIS A 23 -26.94 -22.64 -12.22
N SER A 24 -27.00 -23.98 -12.12
CA SER A 24 -25.95 -24.98 -11.89
C SER A 24 -25.09 -25.37 -13.10
N GLY A 25 -23.80 -25.64 -12.88
CA GLY A 25 -22.90 -26.33 -13.82
C GLY A 25 -21.60 -26.77 -13.13
N SER A 26 -21.50 -28.06 -12.80
CA SER A 26 -20.38 -28.67 -12.06
C SER A 26 -19.14 -28.81 -12.93
N ILE A 27 -18.03 -28.19 -12.52
CA ILE A 27 -16.66 -28.53 -12.93
C ILE A 27 -15.88 -28.82 -11.65
N THR A 28 -15.35 -30.04 -11.56
CA THR A 28 -14.61 -30.59 -10.42
C THR A 28 -13.43 -29.70 -10.04
N SER A 29 -13.56 -28.95 -8.95
CA SER A 29 -12.50 -28.08 -8.43
C SER A 29 -11.45 -28.91 -7.69
N VAL A 30 -10.23 -28.94 -8.21
CA VAL A 30 -9.07 -29.50 -7.52
C VAL A 30 -8.81 -28.65 -6.28
N SER A 31 -9.06 -29.25 -5.13
CA SER A 31 -8.92 -28.67 -3.79
C SER A 31 -7.45 -28.68 -3.36
N ASN A 32 -6.85 -27.50 -3.32
CA ASN A 32 -5.67 -27.20 -2.49
C ASN A 32 -5.79 -25.74 -2.03
N THR A 33 -6.72 -25.51 -1.10
CA THR A 33 -7.29 -24.18 -0.79
C THR A 33 -6.93 -23.69 0.63
N SER A 34 -6.05 -24.36 1.36
CA SER A 34 -5.94 -24.11 2.81
C SER A 34 -5.19 -22.83 3.18
N ALA A 35 -4.20 -22.38 2.41
CA ALA A 35 -3.38 -21.21 2.78
C ALA A 35 -4.01 -19.88 2.32
N VAL A 36 -4.59 -19.83 1.13
CA VAL A 36 -5.29 -18.64 0.60
C VAL A 36 -6.53 -18.30 1.43
N MET A 37 -7.24 -19.33 1.93
CA MET A 37 -8.38 -19.16 2.84
C MET A 37 -8.03 -18.36 4.11
N ILE A 38 -6.84 -18.55 4.71
CA ILE A 38 -6.53 -17.98 6.03
C ILE A 38 -6.42 -16.44 5.99
N ALA A 39 -5.90 -15.87 4.90
CA ALA A 39 -5.83 -14.42 4.75
C ALA A 39 -7.21 -13.81 4.41
N SER A 40 -7.98 -14.49 3.57
CA SER A 40 -9.29 -14.00 3.11
C SER A 40 -10.40 -14.10 4.17
N LEU A 41 -10.33 -15.08 5.09
CA LEU A 41 -11.33 -15.28 6.14
C LEU A 41 -11.22 -14.28 7.30
N LYS A 42 -10.10 -13.58 7.46
CA LYS A 42 -9.86 -12.65 8.57
C LYS A 42 -9.98 -11.17 8.21
N ALA A 43 -10.14 -10.83 6.92
CA ALA A 43 -10.19 -9.45 6.49
C ALA A 43 -11.30 -8.63 7.19
N PRO A 44 -12.54 -9.14 7.36
CA PRO A 44 -13.59 -8.40 8.06
C PRO A 44 -13.26 -8.14 9.54
N GLU A 45 -12.75 -9.17 10.25
CA GLU A 45 -12.38 -9.07 11.67
C GLU A 45 -11.25 -8.04 11.88
N ILE A 46 -10.26 -8.02 10.98
CA ILE A 46 -9.16 -7.05 11.02
C ILE A 46 -9.69 -5.62 10.78
N LEU A 47 -10.59 -5.43 9.82
CA LEU A 47 -11.16 -4.11 9.55
C LEU A 47 -12.01 -3.59 10.71
N GLU A 48 -12.73 -4.48 11.41
CA GLU A 48 -13.45 -4.12 12.65
C GLU A 48 -12.50 -3.71 13.77
N GLU A 49 -11.36 -4.39 13.93
CA GLU A 49 -10.37 -4.09 14.97
C GLU A 49 -9.63 -2.77 14.74
N TYR A 50 -9.20 -2.50 13.51
CA TYR A 50 -8.34 -1.35 13.18
C TYR A 50 -9.09 -0.14 12.58
N GLY A 51 -10.39 -0.30 12.27
CA GLY A 51 -11.27 0.77 11.82
C GLY A 51 -11.24 1.06 10.32
N PRO A 52 -12.08 2.02 9.87
CA PRO A 52 -12.37 2.25 8.44
C PRO A 52 -11.20 2.86 7.66
N ASN A 53 -10.20 3.38 8.38
CA ASN A 53 -8.98 3.88 7.81
C ASN A 53 -8.15 2.74 7.22
N LEU A 54 -8.16 1.53 7.78
CA LEU A 54 -7.35 0.45 7.21
C LEU A 54 -7.88 -0.01 5.84
N LYS A 55 -7.01 0.00 4.82
CA LYS A 55 -7.24 -0.62 3.52
C LYS A 55 -6.35 -1.84 3.36
N LEU A 56 -6.98 -2.97 3.07
CA LEU A 56 -6.31 -4.23 2.79
C LEU A 56 -6.16 -4.38 1.28
N LEU A 57 -4.95 -4.69 0.82
CA LEU A 57 -4.75 -5.13 -0.55
C LEU A 57 -5.47 -6.47 -0.76
N ASP A 58 -6.21 -6.59 -1.85
CA ASP A 58 -6.91 -7.83 -2.19
C ASP A 58 -5.95 -9.03 -2.27
N CYS A 59 -6.12 -9.97 -1.35
CA CYS A 59 -5.27 -11.15 -1.24
C CYS A 59 -5.75 -12.27 -2.17
N ASN A 60 -5.59 -12.08 -3.47
CA ASN A 60 -5.83 -13.12 -4.48
C ASN A 60 -4.69 -14.18 -4.50
N SER A 61 -4.87 -15.24 -5.30
CA SER A 61 -3.88 -16.33 -5.42
C SER A 61 -2.48 -15.86 -5.83
N GLN A 62 -2.40 -14.81 -6.65
CA GLN A 62 -1.12 -14.25 -7.08
C GLN A 62 -0.42 -13.55 -5.91
N VAL A 63 -1.14 -12.69 -5.18
CA VAL A 63 -0.59 -12.00 -4.01
C VAL A 63 -0.15 -13.02 -2.96
N ALA A 64 -0.94 -14.08 -2.75
CA ALA A 64 -0.59 -15.17 -1.84
C ALA A 64 0.70 -15.91 -2.27
N GLU A 65 0.90 -16.14 -3.56
CA GLU A 65 2.13 -16.73 -4.10
C GLU A 65 3.34 -15.81 -3.83
N LEU A 66 3.23 -14.52 -4.16
CA LEU A 66 4.29 -13.54 -3.90
C LEU A 66 4.67 -13.51 -2.41
N LEU A 67 3.65 -13.45 -1.54
CA LEU A 67 3.80 -13.47 -0.09
C LEU A 67 4.44 -14.76 0.42
N THR A 68 4.18 -15.90 -0.23
CA THR A 68 4.78 -17.20 0.09
C THR A 68 6.26 -17.19 -0.24
N ILE A 69 6.63 -16.76 -1.46
CA ILE A 69 8.02 -16.74 -1.92
C ILE A 69 8.88 -15.82 -1.04
N ILE A 70 8.43 -14.58 -0.78
CA ILE A 70 9.22 -13.63 0.03
C ILE A 70 9.35 -14.05 1.50
N ARG A 71 8.49 -14.98 1.98
CA ARG A 71 8.54 -15.52 3.34
C ARG A 71 9.31 -16.84 3.45
N ASP A 72 9.54 -17.55 2.35
CA ASP A 72 10.34 -18.78 2.37
C ASP A 72 11.81 -18.44 2.65
N LYS A 73 12.33 -18.99 3.75
CA LYS A 73 13.73 -18.85 4.18
C LYS A 73 14.74 -19.36 3.14
N ASN A 74 14.32 -20.23 2.23
CA ASN A 74 15.17 -20.82 1.20
C ASN A 74 15.19 -19.99 -0.10
N THR A 75 14.36 -18.96 -0.21
CA THR A 75 14.32 -18.07 -1.38
C THR A 75 15.64 -17.36 -1.56
N THR A 76 16.16 -17.38 -2.80
CA THR A 76 17.43 -16.72 -3.12
C THR A 76 17.29 -15.20 -3.01
N ARG A 77 18.40 -14.49 -2.79
CA ARG A 77 18.39 -13.02 -2.71
C ARG A 77 17.83 -12.37 -3.98
N SER A 78 18.16 -12.90 -5.17
CA SER A 78 17.67 -12.37 -6.45
C SER A 78 16.17 -12.55 -6.59
N ASP A 79 15.66 -13.73 -6.24
CA ASP A 79 14.23 -14.02 -6.29
C ASP A 79 13.48 -13.17 -5.26
N PHE A 80 13.97 -13.10 -4.02
CA PHE A 80 13.38 -12.25 -2.98
C PHE A 80 13.21 -10.82 -3.49
N LYS A 81 14.28 -10.24 -4.06
CA LYS A 81 14.21 -8.87 -4.61
C LYS A 81 13.17 -8.78 -5.72
N PHE A 82 13.20 -9.70 -6.69
CA PHE A 82 12.28 -9.69 -7.82
C PHE A 82 10.82 -9.78 -7.39
N TYR A 83 10.48 -10.71 -6.50
CA TYR A 83 9.10 -10.89 -6.02
C TYR A 83 8.66 -9.80 -5.03
N ALA A 84 9.58 -9.27 -4.21
CA ALA A 84 9.30 -8.11 -3.36
C ALA A 84 8.97 -6.87 -4.20
N ASP A 85 9.76 -6.58 -5.24
CA ASP A 85 9.48 -5.45 -6.15
C ASP A 85 8.11 -5.59 -6.83
N ARG A 86 7.74 -6.83 -7.22
CA ARG A 86 6.40 -7.12 -7.78
C ARG A 86 5.28 -6.85 -6.78
N LEU A 87 5.44 -7.29 -5.53
CA LEU A 87 4.43 -7.05 -4.49
C LEU A 87 4.33 -5.56 -4.16
N ILE A 88 5.47 -4.87 -4.05
CA ILE A 88 5.53 -3.41 -3.83
C ILE A 88 4.77 -2.67 -4.92
N ARG A 89 4.90 -3.06 -6.20
CA ARG A 89 4.15 -2.43 -7.29
C ARG A 89 2.64 -2.50 -7.05
N LEU A 90 2.12 -3.67 -6.64
CA LEU A 90 0.70 -3.85 -6.36
C LEU A 90 0.25 -2.95 -5.20
N VAL A 91 1.02 -2.91 -4.12
CA VAL A 91 0.74 -2.07 -2.95
C VAL A 91 0.75 -0.59 -3.31
N ILE A 92 1.70 -0.14 -4.13
CA ILE A 92 1.79 1.26 -4.55
C ILE A 92 0.62 1.65 -5.45
N GLU A 93 0.24 0.84 -6.43
CA GLU A 93 -0.92 1.12 -7.29
C GLU A 93 -2.20 1.28 -6.44
N GLU A 94 -2.40 0.39 -5.47
CA GLU A 94 -3.54 0.49 -4.56
C GLU A 94 -3.47 1.71 -3.64
N SER A 95 -2.26 2.09 -3.22
CA SER A 95 -2.05 3.31 -2.42
C SER A 95 -2.34 4.58 -3.22
N LEU A 96 -2.06 4.59 -4.53
CA LEU A 96 -2.35 5.74 -5.39
C LEU A 96 -3.85 5.96 -5.59
N ASN A 97 -4.66 4.90 -5.54
CA ASN A 97 -6.12 5.00 -5.56
C ASN A 97 -6.69 5.78 -4.36
N GLN A 98 -5.92 5.92 -3.28
CA GLN A 98 -6.32 6.66 -2.08
C GLN A 98 -6.02 8.18 -2.19
N LEU A 99 -5.39 8.62 -3.27
CA LEU A 99 -5.05 10.01 -3.51
C LEU A 99 -6.09 10.68 -4.41
N PRO A 100 -6.21 12.02 -4.37
CA PRO A 100 -7.34 12.68 -5.02
C PRO A 100 -7.24 12.67 -6.55
N TYR A 101 -8.39 12.46 -7.19
CA TYR A 101 -8.60 12.56 -8.63
C TYR A 101 -9.61 13.66 -8.95
N SER A 102 -9.60 14.15 -10.18
CA SER A 102 -10.59 15.10 -10.70
C SER A 102 -11.16 14.57 -12.01
N ASP A 103 -12.46 14.73 -12.21
CA ASP A 103 -13.10 14.38 -13.49
C ASP A 103 -12.44 15.13 -14.66
N CYS A 104 -12.31 14.44 -15.78
CA CYS A 104 -11.84 15.03 -17.01
C CYS A 104 -12.57 14.43 -18.22
N ARG A 105 -12.74 15.23 -19.26
CA ARG A 105 -13.23 14.77 -20.56
C ARG A 105 -12.11 14.88 -21.57
N VAL A 106 -11.88 13.81 -22.32
CA VAL A 106 -10.90 13.77 -23.41
C VAL A 106 -11.59 13.34 -24.70
N GLU A 107 -11.03 13.76 -25.83
CA GLU A 107 -11.43 13.27 -27.14
C GLU A 107 -10.50 12.11 -27.54
N THR A 108 -11.09 10.96 -27.88
CA THR A 108 -10.34 9.79 -28.33
C THR A 108 -9.84 10.00 -29.77
N PRO A 109 -8.86 9.22 -30.25
CA PRO A 109 -8.42 9.28 -31.65
C PRO A 109 -9.53 9.00 -32.68
N THR A 110 -10.66 8.42 -32.25
CA THR A 110 -11.84 8.18 -33.11
C THR A 110 -12.84 9.35 -33.09
N GLY A 111 -12.53 10.46 -32.41
CA GLY A 111 -13.41 11.62 -32.27
C GLY A 111 -14.55 11.45 -31.25
N ALA A 112 -14.52 10.38 -30.44
CA ALA A 112 -15.51 10.16 -29.39
C ALA A 112 -15.09 10.86 -28.10
N ASN A 113 -16.05 11.40 -27.35
CA ASN A 113 -15.76 11.90 -26.00
C ASN A 113 -15.67 10.73 -25.01
N TYR A 114 -14.66 10.76 -24.15
CA TYR A 114 -14.48 9.85 -23.02
C TYR A 114 -14.46 10.64 -21.71
N ASP A 115 -15.37 10.30 -20.81
CA ASP A 115 -15.41 10.82 -19.44
C ASP A 115 -14.54 9.93 -18.56
N GLY A 116 -13.45 10.49 -18.05
CA GLY A 116 -12.44 9.78 -17.27
C GLY A 116 -11.98 10.57 -16.06
N LEU A 117 -10.89 10.10 -15.45
CA LEU A 117 -10.29 10.69 -14.25
C LEU A 117 -8.87 11.16 -14.52
N LYS A 118 -8.50 12.26 -13.88
CA LYS A 118 -7.15 12.80 -13.87
C LYS A 118 -6.63 12.85 -12.44
N TYR A 119 -5.47 12.26 -12.22
CA TYR A 119 -4.76 12.33 -10.94
C TYR A 119 -4.40 13.78 -10.59
N GLN A 120 -4.71 14.22 -9.37
CA GLN A 120 -4.44 15.59 -8.96
C GLN A 120 -2.95 15.80 -8.66
N ALA A 121 -2.44 16.97 -9.05
CA ALA A 121 -1.08 17.38 -8.70
C ALA A 121 -1.01 17.77 -7.22
N GLY A 122 0.19 17.64 -6.62
CA GLY A 122 0.41 17.99 -5.22
C GLY A 122 0.84 16.82 -4.33
N ASN A 123 1.05 15.62 -4.89
CA ASN A 123 1.41 14.45 -4.09
C ASN A 123 2.94 14.26 -4.04
N CYS A 124 3.46 13.72 -2.95
CA CYS A 124 4.86 13.30 -2.82
C CYS A 124 4.98 12.02 -1.99
N GLY A 125 6.06 11.26 -2.20
CA GLY A 125 6.42 10.15 -1.33
C GLY A 125 7.35 10.59 -0.21
N VAL A 126 7.30 9.92 0.93
CA VAL A 126 8.34 9.99 1.96
C VAL A 126 8.77 8.59 2.33
N SER A 127 10.05 8.24 2.17
CA SER A 127 10.58 6.95 2.60
C SER A 127 11.17 7.03 4.01
N ILE A 128 10.81 6.06 4.86
CA ILE A 128 11.51 5.86 6.14
C ILE A 128 12.76 5.01 5.86
N ILE A 129 13.92 5.62 6.02
CA ILE A 129 15.22 4.99 5.82
C ILE A 129 15.42 3.88 6.87
N ARG A 130 15.94 2.70 6.53
CA ARG A 130 16.40 2.25 5.19
C ARG A 130 15.36 1.46 4.41
N SER A 131 14.47 0.73 5.09
CA SER A 131 13.58 -0.24 4.42
C SER A 131 12.55 0.43 3.51
N GLY A 132 12.09 1.64 3.84
CA GLY A 132 11.18 2.42 2.98
C GLY A 132 11.77 2.74 1.62
N GLU A 133 13.11 2.80 1.48
CA GLU A 133 13.77 3.08 0.21
C GLU A 133 13.51 1.99 -0.85
N ALA A 134 13.22 0.76 -0.42
CA ALA A 134 12.87 -0.34 -1.32
C ALA A 134 11.59 -0.06 -2.12
N MET A 135 10.70 0.79 -1.60
CA MET A 135 9.42 1.12 -2.24
C MET A 135 9.53 2.28 -3.24
N GLU A 136 10.62 3.05 -3.19
CA GLU A 136 10.77 4.25 -4.01
C GLU A 136 10.79 3.94 -5.51
N GLN A 137 11.38 2.82 -5.90
CA GLN A 137 11.42 2.44 -7.31
C GLN A 137 10.02 2.12 -7.83
N GLY A 138 9.25 1.33 -7.07
CA GLY A 138 7.85 1.04 -7.40
C GLY A 138 7.02 2.31 -7.56
N LEU A 139 7.22 3.30 -6.69
CA LEU A 139 6.56 4.61 -6.78
C LEU A 139 6.99 5.41 -8.03
N ARG A 140 8.28 5.47 -8.35
CA ARG A 140 8.77 6.16 -9.56
C ARG A 140 8.30 5.50 -10.85
N ASP A 141 8.17 4.18 -10.84
CA ASP A 141 7.65 3.44 -11.98
C ASP A 141 6.15 3.72 -12.21
N CYS A 142 5.40 4.11 -11.17
CA CYS A 142 4.00 4.52 -11.30
C CYS A 142 3.88 6.01 -11.64
N CYS A 143 4.73 6.83 -11.04
CA CYS A 143 4.66 8.29 -11.09
C CYS A 143 6.03 8.89 -11.42
N ARG A 144 6.33 9.05 -12.72
CA ARG A 144 7.65 9.44 -13.24
C ARG A 144 8.26 10.71 -12.60
N SER A 145 7.42 11.66 -12.19
CA SER A 145 7.86 12.98 -11.68
C SER A 145 7.49 13.22 -10.22
N ILE A 146 7.19 12.18 -9.45
CA ILE A 146 6.86 12.33 -8.02
C ILE A 146 8.11 12.70 -7.23
N ARG A 147 7.98 13.70 -6.36
CA ARG A 147 9.05 14.09 -5.42
C ARG A 147 9.08 13.08 -4.28
N ILE A 148 10.27 12.70 -3.83
CA ILE A 148 10.44 11.77 -2.71
C ILE A 148 11.32 12.42 -1.65
N GLY A 149 10.74 12.67 -0.47
CA GLY A 149 11.46 13.02 0.74
C GLY A 149 11.97 11.77 1.46
N LYS A 150 12.91 11.95 2.39
CA LYS A 150 13.48 10.87 3.18
C LYS A 150 13.56 11.26 4.65
N ILE A 151 13.29 10.30 5.53
CA ILE A 151 13.44 10.45 6.96
C ILE A 151 14.14 9.24 7.56
N LEU A 152 15.13 9.45 8.43
CA LEU A 152 15.80 8.40 9.17
C LEU A 152 15.39 8.50 10.64
N VAL A 153 14.84 7.39 11.14
CA VAL A 153 14.49 7.22 12.55
C VAL A 153 15.40 6.16 13.12
N GLU A 154 16.03 6.48 14.25
CA GLU A 154 16.84 5.55 15.02
C GLU A 154 16.25 5.40 16.41
N SER A 155 16.23 4.16 16.91
CA SER A 155 15.90 3.90 18.31
C SER A 155 17.17 4.02 19.15
N ASP A 156 17.10 4.82 20.20
CA ASP A 156 18.15 4.89 21.20
C ASP A 156 18.30 3.53 21.91
N ALA A 157 19.54 3.08 22.07
CA ALA A 157 19.86 1.72 22.53
C ALA A 157 19.51 1.49 24.01
N ASP A 158 19.55 2.56 24.82
CA ASP A 158 19.38 2.48 26.27
C ASP A 158 17.94 2.79 26.68
N THR A 159 17.31 3.76 26.00
CA THR A 159 15.96 4.25 26.33
C THR A 159 14.86 3.65 25.45
N HIS A 160 15.23 3.02 24.33
CA HIS A 160 14.30 2.57 23.28
C HIS A 160 13.43 3.69 22.67
N GLU A 161 13.79 4.96 22.90
CA GLU A 161 13.08 6.09 22.32
C GLU A 161 13.45 6.24 20.84
N ALA A 162 12.44 6.34 19.97
CA ALA A 162 12.66 6.59 18.55
C ALA A 162 12.90 8.09 18.33
N ARG A 163 14.01 8.45 17.67
CA ARG A 163 14.34 9.85 17.33
C ARG A 163 14.59 10.02 15.83
N VAL A 164 14.20 11.17 15.31
CA VAL A 164 14.53 11.57 13.93
C VAL A 164 15.96 12.10 13.91
N VAL A 165 16.85 11.43 13.19
CA VAL A 165 18.26 11.83 13.06
C VAL A 165 18.56 12.52 11.73
N TYR A 166 17.71 12.31 10.73
CA TYR A 166 17.82 12.98 9.44
C TYR A 166 16.44 13.10 8.80
N ALA A 167 16.18 14.25 8.19
CA ALA A 167 14.96 14.52 7.46
C ALA A 167 15.26 15.48 6.31
N ARG A 168 14.82 15.12 5.10
CA ARG A 168 14.92 15.98 3.92
C ARG A 168 13.68 15.80 3.06
N PHE A 169 12.92 16.88 2.91
CA PHE A 169 11.64 16.91 2.22
C PHE A 169 11.65 17.89 1.06
N PRO A 170 10.66 17.82 0.16
CA PRO A 170 10.32 18.94 -0.72
C PRO A 170 10.02 20.19 0.12
N ASP A 171 10.48 21.37 -0.33
CA ASP A 171 10.29 22.64 0.39
C ASP A 171 8.80 22.98 0.61
N ASP A 172 7.93 22.46 -0.24
CA ASP A 172 6.49 22.68 -0.23
C ASP A 172 5.69 21.50 0.38
N ILE A 173 6.33 20.60 1.14
CA ILE A 173 5.69 19.40 1.71
C ILE A 173 4.43 19.70 2.54
N ALA A 174 4.40 20.82 3.27
CA ALA A 174 3.26 21.24 4.10
C ALA A 174 1.97 21.48 3.29
N SER A 175 2.07 21.63 1.96
CA SER A 175 0.93 21.79 1.05
C SER A 175 0.62 20.53 0.22
N ARG A 176 1.30 19.41 0.50
CA ARG A 176 1.25 18.18 -0.29
C ARG A 176 0.53 17.06 0.43
N GLN A 177 -0.06 16.13 -0.33
CA GLN A 177 -0.43 14.82 0.19
C GLN A 177 0.79 13.92 0.21
N VAL A 178 1.02 13.26 1.34
CA VAL A 178 2.24 12.46 1.58
C VAL A 178 1.92 10.98 1.58
N LEU A 179 2.54 10.24 0.66
CA LEU A 179 2.59 8.79 0.71
C LEU A 179 3.80 8.34 1.54
N LEU A 180 3.57 8.03 2.81
CA LEU A 180 4.61 7.52 3.71
C LEU A 180 4.89 6.03 3.43
N MET A 181 6.14 5.69 3.11
CA MET A 181 6.55 4.36 2.68
C MET A 181 7.41 3.67 3.73
N TYR A 182 6.90 2.55 4.25
CA TYR A 182 7.63 1.67 5.18
C TYR A 182 7.07 0.24 5.10
N PRO A 183 7.81 -0.73 4.53
CA PRO A 183 7.25 -2.02 4.15
C PRO A 183 6.99 -2.99 5.33
N ILE A 184 7.58 -2.73 6.50
CA ILE A 184 7.48 -3.62 7.67
C ILE A 184 6.94 -2.81 8.83
N MET A 185 5.80 -3.21 9.38
CA MET A 185 5.26 -2.58 10.59
C MET A 185 5.23 -3.64 11.70
N SER A 186 5.96 -3.38 12.79
CA SER A 186 5.94 -4.25 13.98
C SER A 186 5.12 -3.59 15.08
N THR A 187 5.71 -2.71 15.87
CA THR A 187 5.01 -1.99 16.95
C THR A 187 4.36 -0.69 16.49
N GLY A 188 4.59 -0.26 15.25
CA GLY A 188 4.12 1.03 14.72
C GLY A 188 4.87 2.27 15.24
N ASN A 189 5.71 2.13 16.28
CA ASN A 189 6.41 3.25 16.93
C ASN A 189 7.23 4.10 15.96
N THR A 190 7.92 3.48 14.99
CA THR A 190 8.69 4.21 13.97
C THR A 190 7.79 5.14 13.16
N VAL A 191 6.64 4.64 12.70
CA VAL A 191 5.69 5.40 11.88
C VAL A 191 5.00 6.49 12.71
N LEU A 192 4.64 6.18 13.95
CA LEU A 192 4.12 7.16 14.90
C LEU A 192 5.13 8.28 15.15
N GLN A 193 6.42 7.97 15.26
CA GLN A 193 7.44 8.99 15.49
C GLN A 193 7.61 9.91 14.28
N VAL A 194 7.54 9.36 13.06
CA VAL A 194 7.57 10.17 11.83
C VAL A 194 6.34 11.08 11.74
N SER A 195 5.18 10.59 12.16
CA SER A 195 3.92 11.35 12.11
C SER A 195 3.74 12.33 13.28
N LYS A 196 4.57 12.21 14.34
CA LYS A 196 4.53 13.09 15.52
C LYS A 196 5.49 14.26 15.34
N GLY A 197 5.01 15.46 15.67
CA GLY A 197 5.77 16.71 15.55
C GLY A 197 5.78 17.25 14.12
N ASN A 198 6.10 18.53 13.95
CA ASN A 198 6.22 19.26 12.67
C ASN A 198 7.30 18.69 11.71
N ASN A 199 7.50 17.38 11.68
CA ASN A 199 8.46 16.68 10.85
C ASN A 199 7.92 16.50 9.43
N ILE A 200 6.60 16.34 9.25
CA ILE A 200 5.92 16.29 7.95
C ILE A 200 4.64 17.09 8.06
#